data_AF-A0A1S6ERA6-F1
#
_entry.id   AF-A0A1S6ERA6-F1
#
_cell.length_a   1.000
_cell.length_b   1.000
_cell.length_c   1.000
_cell.angle_alpha   90.00
_cell.angle_beta   90.00
_cell.angle_gamma   90.00
#
_symmetry.space_group_name_H-M   'P 1'
#
loop_
_entity.id
_entity.type
_entity.pdbx_description
1 polymer ?
#
loop_
_entity_poly.entity_id
_entity_poly.type
_entity_poly.pdbx_seq_one_letter_code
_entity_poly.pdbx_strand_id
1 'polypeptide(L)'
;MGQTGVHPALVKSVAGLYGSMVMVFWLVFGSGEAALALGFITVLGVMFFGLLTGLTLLADTPGPARRTRSLSEFLNGRVITFTGWITGREAALQMLTLPALLVVTAVVLGVICRLNAH
;
A
#
# COMPACT_ATOMS: atom_id res chain seq x y z
N MET A 1 -22.97 16.05 -7.38
CA MET A 1 -22.72 14.63 -7.06
C MET A 1 -21.23 14.47 -6.74
N GLY A 2 -20.90 14.32 -5.46
CA GLY A 2 -19.52 14.33 -4.99
C GLY A 2 -18.73 13.12 -5.50
N GLN A 3 -17.46 13.31 -5.82
CA GLN A 3 -16.53 12.21 -6.13
C GLN A 3 -16.61 11.12 -5.06
N THR A 4 -16.82 9.90 -5.51
CA THR A 4 -17.05 8.72 -4.68
C THR A 4 -15.81 7.84 -4.52
N GLY A 5 -14.75 8.14 -5.26
CA GLY A 5 -13.51 7.36 -5.31
C GLY A 5 -12.53 7.68 -4.19
N VAL A 6 -11.58 6.77 -3.99
CA VAL A 6 -10.49 6.88 -3.02
C VAL A 6 -9.46 7.93 -3.51
N HIS A 7 -8.84 8.66 -2.58
CA HIS A 7 -7.83 9.64 -2.96
C HIS A 7 -6.55 8.94 -3.50
N PRO A 8 -5.98 9.37 -4.66
CA PRO A 8 -4.81 8.74 -5.28
C PRO A 8 -3.59 8.63 -4.37
N ALA A 9 -3.39 9.59 -3.46
CA ALA A 9 -2.31 9.53 -2.48
C ALA A 9 -2.42 8.28 -1.57
N LEU A 10 -3.63 7.87 -1.19
CA LEU A 10 -3.83 6.71 -0.33
C LEU A 10 -3.46 5.41 -1.06
N VAL A 11 -3.83 5.30 -2.33
CA VAL A 11 -3.45 4.19 -3.22
C VAL A 11 -1.92 4.11 -3.33
N LYS A 12 -1.25 5.24 -3.54
CA LYS A 12 0.23 5.32 -3.56
C LYS A 12 0.85 4.96 -2.21
N SER A 13 0.24 5.36 -1.10
CA SER A 13 0.72 5.00 0.25
C SER A 13 0.65 3.50 0.52
N VAL A 14 -0.43 2.82 0.09
CA VAL A 14 -0.52 1.35 0.17
C VAL A 14 0.62 0.69 -0.60
N ALA A 15 0.84 1.10 -1.85
CA ALA A 15 1.95 0.60 -2.67
C ALA A 15 3.31 0.86 -2.02
N GLY A 16 3.51 2.07 -1.46
CA GLY A 16 4.73 2.44 -0.74
C GLY A 16 5.00 1.58 0.49
N LEU A 17 3.97 1.25 1.28
CA LEU A 17 4.10 0.38 2.45
C LEU A 17 4.52 -1.04 2.04
N TYR A 18 3.86 -1.65 1.05
CA TYR A 18 4.30 -2.95 0.55
C TYR A 18 5.72 -2.92 -0.03
N GLY A 19 6.08 -1.86 -0.77
CA GLY A 19 7.43 -1.66 -1.26
C GLY A 19 8.46 -1.58 -0.13
N SER A 20 8.14 -0.86 0.95
CA SER A 20 9.01 -0.76 2.12
C SER A 20 9.18 -2.10 2.85
N MET A 21 8.11 -2.91 2.94
CA MET A 21 8.19 -4.27 3.49
C MET A 21 9.17 -5.14 2.68
N VAL A 22 9.04 -5.15 1.36
CA VAL A 22 9.95 -5.88 0.47
C VAL A 22 11.39 -5.39 0.62
N MET A 23 11.59 -4.08 0.72
CA MET A 23 12.92 -3.49 0.96
C MET A 23 13.54 -3.98 2.27
N VAL A 24 12.77 -4.04 3.37
CA VAL A 24 13.25 -4.59 4.64
C VAL A 24 13.68 -6.05 4.48
N PHE A 25 12.90 -6.88 3.78
CA PHE A 25 13.30 -8.27 3.54
C PHE A 25 14.58 -8.38 2.71
N TRP A 26 14.80 -7.50 1.73
CA TRP A 26 16.08 -7.47 0.99
C TRP A 26 17.26 -7.12 1.88
N LEU A 27 17.11 -6.17 2.81
CA LEU A 27 18.19 -5.79 3.75
C LEU A 27 18.55 -6.91 4.74
N VAL A 28 17.60 -7.80 5.04
CA VAL A 28 17.79 -8.88 6.03
C VAL A 28 18.20 -10.18 5.35
N PHE A 29 17.52 -10.58 4.28
CA PHE A 29 17.60 -11.92 3.67
C PHE A 29 18.14 -11.90 2.23
N GLY A 30 18.56 -10.75 1.72
CA GLY A 30 19.02 -10.59 0.33
C GLY A 30 20.35 -11.29 -0.01
N SER A 31 21.03 -11.88 0.97
CA SER A 31 22.27 -12.64 0.76
C SER A 31 22.04 -14.14 1.00
N GLY A 32 22.51 -14.97 0.08
CA GLY A 32 22.50 -16.44 0.23
C GLY A 32 21.29 -17.12 -0.40
N GLU A 33 20.93 -18.30 0.12
CA GLU A 33 19.94 -19.22 -0.47
C GLU A 33 18.53 -18.62 -0.58
N ALA A 34 18.18 -17.70 0.32
CA ALA A 34 16.88 -17.02 0.32
C ALA A 34 16.73 -15.97 -0.79
N ALA A 35 17.82 -15.50 -1.41
CA ALA A 35 17.80 -14.39 -2.35
C ALA A 35 16.97 -14.71 -3.61
N LEU A 36 17.02 -15.95 -4.10
CA LEU A 36 16.26 -16.36 -5.29
C LEU A 36 14.75 -16.39 -5.01
N ALA A 37 14.36 -16.95 -3.87
CA ALA A 37 12.96 -16.94 -3.43
C ALA A 37 12.45 -15.51 -3.23
N LEU A 38 13.26 -14.65 -2.61
CA LEU A 38 12.95 -13.24 -2.41
C LEU A 38 12.83 -12.48 -3.74
N GLY A 39 13.66 -12.82 -4.72
CA GLY A 39 13.54 -12.34 -6.11
C GLY A 39 12.19 -12.68 -6.73
N PHE A 40 11.76 -13.95 -6.66
CA PHE A 40 10.46 -14.39 -7.15
C PHE A 40 9.30 -13.66 -6.46
N ILE A 41 9.32 -13.56 -5.13
CA ILE A 41 8.30 -12.84 -4.36
C ILE A 41 8.26 -11.36 -4.75
N THR A 42 9.41 -10.74 -4.97
CA THR A 42 9.51 -9.34 -5.41
C THR A 42 8.88 -9.15 -6.79
N VAL A 43 9.17 -10.03 -7.75
CA VAL A 43 8.58 -9.97 -9.10
C VAL A 43 7.07 -10.13 -9.05
N LEU A 44 6.57 -11.13 -8.31
CA LEU A 44 5.14 -11.33 -8.13
C LEU A 44 4.47 -10.14 -7.43
N GLY A 45 5.11 -9.59 -6.40
CA GLY A 45 4.65 -8.40 -5.70
C GLY A 45 4.56 -7.19 -6.63
N VAL A 46 5.59 -6.92 -7.42
CA VAL A 46 5.59 -5.85 -8.42
C VAL A 46 4.48 -6.07 -9.46
N MET A 47 4.30 -7.29 -9.94
CA MET A 47 3.24 -7.62 -10.90
C MET A 47 1.84 -7.34 -10.31
N PHE A 48 1.53 -7.90 -9.13
CA PHE A 48 0.21 -7.73 -8.52
C PHE A 48 -0.03 -6.29 -8.04
N PHE A 49 0.85 -5.74 -7.23
CA PHE A 49 0.66 -4.39 -6.68
C PHE A 49 0.84 -3.30 -7.73
N GLY A 50 1.74 -3.50 -8.70
CA GLY A 50 1.90 -2.60 -9.84
C GLY A 50 0.65 -2.56 -10.71
N LEU A 51 0.08 -3.72 -11.03
CA LEU A 51 -1.18 -3.80 -11.79
C LEU A 51 -2.34 -3.16 -11.03
N LEU A 52 -2.53 -3.53 -9.75
CA LEU A 52 -3.62 -2.99 -8.93
C LEU A 52 -3.51 -1.47 -8.74
N THR A 53 -2.32 -0.97 -8.41
CA THR A 53 -2.05 0.46 -8.23
C THR A 53 -2.21 1.21 -9.55
N GLY A 54 -1.61 0.69 -10.62
CA GLY A 54 -1.63 1.31 -11.95
C GLY A 54 -3.04 1.40 -12.52
N LEU A 55 -3.81 0.30 -12.50
CA LEU A 55 -5.19 0.29 -12.97
C LEU A 55 -6.09 1.19 -12.13
N THR A 56 -5.92 1.22 -10.81
CA THR A 56 -6.71 2.11 -9.94
C THR A 56 -6.44 3.58 -10.27
N LEU A 57 -5.16 3.96 -10.41
CA LEU A 57 -4.79 5.33 -10.76
C LEU A 57 -5.27 5.73 -12.16
N LEU A 58 -5.22 4.81 -13.13
CA LEU A 58 -5.74 5.04 -14.48
C LEU A 58 -7.27 5.20 -14.46
N ALA A 59 -7.99 4.31 -13.77
CA ALA A 59 -9.45 4.34 -13.68
C ALA A 59 -9.97 5.59 -12.96
N ASP A 60 -9.24 6.07 -11.94
CA ASP A 60 -9.58 7.27 -11.17
C ASP A 60 -9.05 8.57 -11.79
N THR A 61 -8.52 8.53 -13.03
CA THR A 61 -8.11 9.74 -13.74
C THR A 61 -9.35 10.63 -13.96
N PRO A 62 -9.40 11.84 -13.37
CA PRO A 62 -10.56 12.69 -13.50
C PRO A 62 -10.74 13.12 -14.96
N GLY A 63 -11.96 13.02 -15.47
CA GLY A 63 -12.29 13.65 -16.76
C GLY A 63 -12.08 15.17 -16.71
N PRO A 64 -11.99 15.87 -17.86
CA PRO A 64 -11.60 17.28 -17.94
C PRO A 64 -12.42 18.25 -17.07
N ALA A 65 -13.66 17.87 -16.71
CA ALA A 65 -14.58 18.67 -15.91
C ALA A 65 -14.60 18.29 -14.41
N ARG A 66 -13.82 17.31 -13.94
CA ARG A 66 -13.91 16.75 -12.58
C ARG A 66 -12.64 17.08 -11.79
N ARG A 67 -12.73 17.97 -10.80
CA ARG A 67 -11.57 18.37 -9.96
C ARG A 67 -11.25 17.32 -8.90
N THR A 68 -10.06 16.71 -8.88
CA THR A 68 -9.65 15.83 -7.77
C THR A 68 -9.74 16.57 -6.43
N ARG A 69 -10.44 15.98 -5.45
CA ARG A 69 -10.45 16.50 -4.07
C ARG A 69 -9.05 16.52 -3.48
N SER A 70 -8.80 17.46 -2.58
CA SER A 70 -7.57 17.44 -1.78
C SER A 70 -7.60 16.28 -0.77
N LEU A 71 -6.43 15.90 -0.24
CA LEU A 71 -6.35 14.84 0.77
C LEU A 71 -7.13 15.21 2.04
N SER A 72 -7.11 16.48 2.45
CA SER A 72 -7.89 16.96 3.61
C SER A 72 -9.39 16.91 3.35
N GLU A 73 -9.85 17.27 2.14
CA GLU A 73 -11.26 17.11 1.73
C GLU A 73 -11.69 15.65 1.68
N PHE A 74 -10.79 14.75 1.27
CA PHE A 74 -11.05 13.31 1.30
C PHE A 74 -11.21 12.80 2.73
N LEU A 75 -10.25 13.08 3.61
CA LEU A 75 -10.23 12.56 4.99
C LEU A 75 -11.45 13.04 5.79
N ASN A 76 -11.89 14.27 5.56
CA ASN A 76 -13.08 14.84 6.19
C ASN A 76 -14.39 14.54 5.42
N GLY A 77 -14.28 13.93 4.24
CA GLY A 77 -15.41 13.61 3.38
C GLY A 77 -15.96 12.21 3.60
N ARG A 78 -16.93 11.82 2.76
CA ARG A 78 -17.48 10.46 2.71
C ARG A 78 -16.99 9.70 1.48
N VAL A 79 -16.76 8.41 1.68
CA VAL A 79 -16.39 7.44 0.65
C VAL A 79 -17.49 6.39 0.58
N ILE A 80 -17.91 6.03 -0.64
CA ILE A 80 -18.86 4.94 -0.83
C ILE A 80 -18.11 3.63 -0.92
N THR A 81 -18.61 2.61 -0.23
CA THR A 81 -18.14 1.23 -0.29
C THR A 81 -19.30 0.32 -0.63
N PHE A 82 -19.04 -0.96 -0.86
CA PHE A 82 -20.09 -1.94 -1.11
C PHE A 82 -21.07 -2.08 0.06
N THR A 83 -20.62 -1.90 1.30
CA THR A 83 -21.43 -2.02 2.52
C THR A 83 -22.11 -0.72 2.93
N GLY A 84 -21.88 0.38 2.21
CA GLY A 84 -22.46 1.69 2.48
C GLY A 84 -21.43 2.81 2.55
N TRP A 85 -21.79 3.91 3.21
CA TRP A 85 -20.92 5.09 3.34
C TRP A 85 -20.05 5.00 4.58
N ILE A 86 -18.76 5.28 4.42
CA ILE A 86 -17.81 5.48 5.52
C ILE A 86 -17.14 6.85 5.38
N THR A 87 -16.52 7.32 6.46
CA THR A 87 -15.66 8.50 6.43
C THR A 87 -14.36 8.20 5.67
N GLY A 88 -13.76 9.24 5.06
CA GLY A 88 -12.45 9.07 4.41
C GLY A 88 -11.34 8.67 5.38
N ARG A 89 -11.47 9.02 6.66
CA ARG A 89 -10.55 8.60 7.72
C ARG A 89 -10.66 7.10 8.02
N GLU A 90 -11.87 6.56 8.11
CA GLU A 90 -12.09 5.12 8.26
C GLU A 90 -11.57 4.35 7.05
N ALA A 91 -11.82 4.85 5.84
CA ALA A 91 -11.28 4.27 4.62
C ALA A 91 -9.74 4.27 4.64
N ALA A 92 -9.12 5.37 5.06
CA ALA A 92 -7.67 5.49 5.20
C ALA A 92 -7.10 4.48 6.20
N LEU A 93 -7.73 4.34 7.37
CA LEU A 93 -7.32 3.36 8.36
C LEU A 93 -7.44 1.93 7.80
N GLN A 94 -8.59 1.55 7.24
CA GLN A 94 -8.78 0.21 6.69
C GLN A 94 -7.77 -0.13 5.59
N MET A 95 -7.43 0.82 4.72
CA MET A 95 -6.47 0.60 3.64
C MET A 95 -5.02 0.53 4.13
N LEU A 96 -4.64 1.33 5.14
CA LEU A 96 -3.25 1.46 5.57
C LEU A 96 -2.86 0.53 6.71
N THR A 97 -3.81 0.06 7.53
CA THR A 97 -3.52 -0.74 8.73
C THR A 97 -2.77 -2.03 8.40
N LEU A 98 -3.29 -2.85 7.48
CA LEU A 98 -2.65 -4.13 7.16
C LEU A 98 -1.25 -3.95 6.54
N PRO A 99 -1.05 -3.11 5.50
CA PRO A 99 0.28 -2.88 4.96
C PRO A 99 1.28 -2.34 6.00
N ALA A 100 0.84 -1.42 6.87
CA ALA A 100 1.71 -0.89 7.92
C ALA A 100 2.13 -1.96 8.94
N LEU A 101 1.20 -2.82 9.38
CA LEU A 101 1.51 -3.93 10.28
C LEU A 101 2.47 -4.95 9.65
N LEU A 102 2.38 -5.17 8.35
CA LEU A 102 3.30 -6.04 7.63
C LEU A 102 4.72 -5.47 7.57
N VAL A 103 4.86 -4.15 7.39
CA VAL A 103 6.18 -3.47 7.49
C VAL A 103 6.76 -3.65 8.90
N VAL A 104 5.96 -3.42 9.94
CA VAL A 104 6.39 -3.62 11.33
C VAL A 104 6.84 -5.07 11.56
N THR A 105 6.06 -6.04 11.08
CA THR A 105 6.42 -7.46 11.15
C THR A 105 7.75 -7.75 10.47
N ALA A 106 7.97 -7.23 9.25
CA ALA A 106 9.22 -7.42 8.52
C ALA A 106 10.42 -6.83 9.29
N VAL A 107 10.26 -5.66 9.91
CA VAL A 107 11.31 -5.04 10.73
C VAL A 107 11.60 -5.88 11.98
N VAL A 108 10.57 -6.32 12.71
CA VAL A 108 10.73 -7.13 13.91
C VAL A 108 11.43 -8.46 13.61
N LEU A 109 10.99 -9.16 12.56
CA LEU A 109 11.65 -10.39 12.11
C LEU A 109 13.11 -10.13 11.72
N GLY A 110 13.36 -9.03 11.01
CA GLY A 110 14.71 -8.60 10.65
C GLY A 110 15.62 -8.40 11.86
N VAL A 111 15.12 -7.70 12.88
CA VAL A 111 15.85 -7.48 14.14
C VAL A 111 16.13 -8.79 14.84
N ILE A 112 15.13 -9.67 15.00
CA ILE A 112 15.30 -10.98 15.66
C ILE A 112 16.36 -11.83 14.93
N CYS A 113 16.29 -11.92 13.61
CA CYS A 113 17.26 -12.68 12.82
C CYS A 113 18.68 -12.14 12.97
N ARG A 114 18.85 -10.81 13.06
CA ARG A 114 20.18 -10.20 13.27
C ARG A 114 20.71 -10.44 14.68
N LEU A 115 19.85 -10.41 15.70
CA LEU A 115 20.25 -10.68 17.08
C LEU A 115 20.64 -12.15 17.30
N ASN A 116 19.97 -13.08 16.62
CA ASN A 116 20.25 -14.53 16.71
C ASN A 116 21.39 -15.02 15.79
N ALA A 117 21.98 -14.15 14.97
CA ALA A 117 23.09 -14.51 14.08
C ALA A 117 24.47 -14.42 14.77
N HIS A 118 24.48 -14.23 16.09
CA HIS A 118 25.66 -14.22 16.98
C HIS A 118 25.62 -15.44 17.90
#